data_AF-A0A519QDL5-F1
#
_entry.id   AF-A0A519QDL5-F1
#
_cell.length_a   1.000
_cell.length_b   1.000
_cell.length_c   1.000
_cell.angle_alpha   90.00
_cell.angle_beta   90.00
_cell.angle_gamma   90.00
#
_symmetry.space_group_name_H-M   'P 1'
#
loop_
_entity.id
_entity.type
_entity.pdbx_description
1 polymer ?
#
loop_
_entity_poly.entity_id
_entity_poly.type
_entity_poly.pdbx_seq_one_letter_code
_entity_poly.pdbx_strand_id
1 'polypeptide(L)'
;VAAVVRARGDARDGRGLLPGDVYMLNAPYNGGTHLPDITVLMPVFLEGDAPAFFVAARGHHADVGGRTPGSMPPDSTSVDEEGVLIDDFLLVDQGRLRDGEARALMASGPWPSRNVDQNLADLAAQIAACQRGADELKRMVAEFGRPVVEAYMGHVQDNAEEAVRRALSALKSGAAEIEMDDGARIRVRIDIDAEARSAVIDFTGTSDQRPNNFNAPSSITRAATLYVLRTLVDDAIPLNDGCLRAVELIVPEGSMLKPRYPAAVVAGNVETSQAVVDALYAALGVVASSQGTMNNFTFGDDRRQYYETIAGGSGAGPGFEGADAVQTHMTNSRLTDPEVLEMRFPVRLESFAVRCGSGGAGRWTGGDGVVRKVRFLEPMTAAILSNRRRVPPQGAGGGEAAAAGRNSVDRADGSVETLASTAKVAMQTGDAMIIETPGGGGFGE
;
A
#
# COMPACT_ATOMS: atom_id res chain seq x y z
N VAL A 1 -12.53 5.63 10.31
CA VAL A 1 -13.67 5.71 11.27
C VAL A 1 -13.25 6.37 12.58
N ALA A 2 -12.37 5.75 13.38
CA ALA A 2 -12.00 6.25 14.71
C ALA A 2 -11.53 7.72 14.73
N ALA A 3 -10.78 8.17 13.72
CA ALA A 3 -10.35 9.57 13.62
C ALA A 3 -11.54 10.55 13.51
N VAL A 4 -12.48 10.28 12.61
CA VAL A 4 -13.69 11.11 12.42
C VAL A 4 -14.60 11.06 13.66
N VAL A 5 -14.78 9.88 14.25
CA VAL A 5 -15.56 9.75 15.49
C VAL A 5 -14.90 10.51 16.64
N ARG A 6 -13.57 10.49 16.77
CA ARG A 6 -12.86 11.27 17.79
C ARG A 6 -13.02 12.78 17.59
N ALA A 7 -13.02 13.24 16.34
CA ALA A 7 -13.13 14.65 15.99
C ALA A 7 -14.57 15.19 16.12
N ARG A 8 -15.58 14.39 15.78
CA ARG A 8 -16.97 14.86 15.60
C ARG A 8 -18.01 14.11 16.43
N GLY A 9 -17.69 12.92 16.93
CA GLY A 9 -18.58 12.16 17.80
C GLY A 9 -19.01 12.98 19.01
N ASP A 10 -20.21 12.73 19.51
CA ASP A 10 -20.82 13.49 20.62
C ASP A 10 -20.88 15.01 20.37
N ALA A 11 -20.97 15.42 19.10
CA ALA A 11 -20.99 16.83 18.68
C ALA A 11 -19.81 17.66 19.18
N ARG A 12 -18.61 17.06 19.26
CA ARG A 12 -17.37 17.75 19.65
C ARG A 12 -16.99 18.93 18.74
N ASP A 13 -17.41 18.90 17.48
CA ASP A 13 -17.26 20.01 16.53
C ASP A 13 -18.44 21.01 16.57
N GLY A 14 -19.36 20.85 17.52
CA GLY A 14 -20.58 21.63 17.67
C GLY A 14 -21.76 21.14 16.80
N ARG A 15 -21.52 20.27 15.81
CA ARG A 15 -22.57 19.77 14.90
C ARG A 15 -22.86 18.29 15.09
N GLY A 16 -21.81 17.49 15.29
CA GLY A 16 -21.90 16.04 15.31
C GLY A 16 -21.85 15.40 13.93
N LEU A 17 -22.16 14.11 13.91
CA LEU A 17 -22.36 13.34 12.68
C LEU A 17 -23.84 13.44 12.31
N LEU A 18 -24.16 13.88 11.09
CA LEU A 18 -25.54 14.02 10.64
C LEU A 18 -25.90 13.04 9.49
N PRO A 19 -27.17 12.65 9.34
CA PRO A 19 -27.63 11.89 8.18
C PRO A 19 -27.32 12.61 6.87
N GLY A 20 -26.70 11.89 5.92
CA GLY A 20 -26.32 12.44 4.62
C GLY A 20 -24.98 13.16 4.62
N ASP A 21 -24.27 13.22 5.75
CA ASP A 21 -22.89 13.68 5.78
C ASP A 21 -21.94 12.66 5.16
N VAL A 22 -20.89 13.15 4.50
CA VAL A 22 -19.76 12.35 4.02
C VAL A 22 -18.47 13.09 4.33
N TYR A 23 -17.49 12.36 4.85
CA TYR A 23 -16.19 12.88 5.25
C TYR A 23 -15.09 12.29 4.37
N MET A 24 -13.99 13.03 4.21
CA MET A 24 -12.78 12.50 3.58
C MET A 24 -11.53 12.80 4.41
N LEU A 25 -10.56 11.88 4.36
CA LEU A 25 -9.24 12.03 4.97
C LEU A 25 -8.19 11.18 4.25
N ASN A 26 -6.93 11.60 4.33
CA ASN A 26 -5.76 10.81 3.90
C ASN A 26 -4.61 10.87 4.92
N ALA A 27 -4.74 11.66 6.00
CA ALA A 27 -3.69 11.88 6.97
C ALA A 27 -3.13 10.55 7.54
N PRO A 28 -1.86 10.23 7.27
CA PRO A 28 -1.28 8.92 7.62
C PRO A 28 -1.28 8.67 9.13
N TYR A 29 -1.04 9.74 9.90
CA TYR A 29 -1.04 9.75 11.36
C TYR A 29 -2.42 9.56 11.99
N ASN A 30 -3.49 9.63 11.20
CA ASN A 30 -4.88 9.45 11.62
C ASN A 30 -5.55 8.22 10.95
N GLY A 31 -4.73 7.24 10.51
CA GLY A 31 -5.21 5.98 9.94
C GLY A 31 -5.22 5.94 8.40
N GLY A 32 -4.72 6.99 7.75
CA GLY A 32 -4.29 6.93 6.35
C GLY A 32 -3.08 6.02 6.17
N THR A 33 -2.72 5.77 4.92
CA THR A 33 -1.57 4.93 4.50
C THR A 33 -0.46 5.80 3.93
N HIS A 34 -0.83 6.69 3.02
CA HIS A 34 -0.05 7.80 2.46
C HIS A 34 -1.04 8.81 1.86
N LEU A 35 -0.57 9.99 1.44
CA LEU A 35 -1.47 11.05 0.97
C LEU A 35 -2.30 10.69 -0.29
N PRO A 36 -1.78 9.95 -1.28
CA PRO A 36 -2.58 9.56 -2.45
C PRO A 36 -3.82 8.70 -2.13
N ASP A 37 -3.82 7.97 -1.01
CA ASP A 37 -4.95 7.13 -0.62
C ASP A 37 -5.98 7.92 0.18
N ILE A 38 -6.97 8.50 -0.50
CA ILE A 38 -8.04 9.23 0.14
C ILE A 38 -9.14 8.26 0.57
N THR A 39 -9.53 8.33 1.84
CA THR A 39 -10.63 7.55 2.42
C THR A 39 -11.86 8.43 2.54
N VAL A 40 -12.92 8.06 1.83
CA VAL A 40 -14.27 8.61 1.99
C VAL A 40 -15.03 7.77 3.02
N LEU A 41 -15.67 8.42 3.98
CA LEU A 41 -16.39 7.79 5.09
C LEU A 41 -17.81 8.37 5.18
N MET A 42 -18.81 7.49 5.21
CA MET A 42 -20.22 7.86 5.37
C MET A 42 -20.82 7.16 6.60
N PRO A 43 -21.28 7.89 7.62
CA PRO A 43 -22.10 7.33 8.70
C PRO A 43 -23.47 6.90 8.15
N VAL A 44 -23.93 5.71 8.57
CA VAL A 44 -25.21 5.15 8.15
C VAL A 44 -26.18 5.22 9.32
N PHE A 45 -27.25 5.97 9.14
CA PHE A 45 -28.33 6.11 10.11
C PHE A 45 -29.49 5.17 9.76
N LEU A 46 -30.04 4.53 10.79
CA LEU A 46 -31.32 3.81 10.72
C LEU A 46 -32.40 4.72 11.33
N GLU A 47 -32.99 4.33 12.46
CA GLU A 47 -33.84 5.16 13.30
C GLU A 47 -33.02 5.70 14.48
N GLY A 48 -33.09 7.01 14.75
CA GLY A 48 -32.42 7.68 15.87
C GLY A 48 -31.31 8.66 15.46
N ASP A 49 -30.71 9.29 16.48
CA ASP A 49 -29.79 10.43 16.31
C ASP A 49 -28.30 10.03 16.24
N ALA A 50 -28.00 8.73 16.27
CA ALA A 50 -26.63 8.21 16.21
C ALA A 50 -26.43 7.29 15.00
N PRO A 51 -25.22 7.27 14.40
CA PRO A 51 -24.90 6.33 13.33
C PRO A 51 -25.03 4.89 13.84
N ALA A 52 -25.76 4.05 13.11
CA ALA A 52 -25.82 2.62 13.38
C ALA A 52 -24.61 1.88 12.79
N PHE A 53 -24.14 2.33 11.62
CA PHE A 53 -22.97 1.75 10.94
C PHE A 53 -22.12 2.83 10.30
N PHE A 54 -20.98 2.42 9.74
CA PHE A 54 -20.12 3.24 8.91
C PHE A 54 -19.76 2.47 7.65
N VAL A 55 -19.78 3.14 6.50
CA VAL A 55 -19.25 2.62 5.25
C VAL A 55 -18.12 3.51 4.78
N ALA A 56 -17.07 2.91 4.23
CA ALA A 56 -15.91 3.64 3.75
C ALA A 56 -15.44 3.10 2.40
N ALA A 57 -14.95 4.00 1.57
CA ALA A 57 -14.29 3.69 0.31
C ALA A 57 -12.94 4.39 0.28
N ARG A 58 -11.86 3.63 0.10
CA ARG A 58 -10.52 4.18 -0.10
C ARG A 58 -10.14 4.01 -1.56
N GLY A 59 -9.67 5.08 -2.17
CA GLY A 59 -9.18 5.12 -3.54
C GLY A 59 -7.80 5.74 -3.59
N HIS A 60 -6.95 5.24 -4.49
CA HIS A 60 -5.67 5.86 -4.79
C HIS A 60 -5.89 6.92 -5.87
N HIS A 61 -5.54 8.16 -5.56
CA HIS A 61 -5.59 9.29 -6.48
C HIS A 61 -4.21 9.45 -7.11
N ALA A 62 -4.15 9.45 -8.45
CA ALA A 62 -2.88 9.46 -9.17
C ALA A 62 -1.99 10.67 -8.84
N ASP A 63 -2.57 11.83 -8.51
CA ASP A 63 -1.85 13.00 -8.02
C ASP A 63 -2.75 13.78 -7.06
N VAL A 64 -2.27 14.00 -5.84
CA VAL A 64 -2.85 14.87 -4.81
C VAL A 64 -1.91 16.04 -4.49
N GLY A 65 -0.99 16.35 -5.40
CA GLY A 65 0.03 17.39 -5.25
C GLY A 65 1.42 16.83 -4.91
N GLY A 66 2.21 17.64 -4.21
CA GLY A 66 3.57 17.27 -3.78
C GLY A 66 4.64 17.69 -4.78
N ARG A 67 5.91 17.50 -4.40
CA ARG A 67 7.07 18.02 -5.17
C ARG A 67 7.27 17.39 -6.54
N THR A 68 6.71 16.20 -6.80
CA THR A 68 6.79 15.51 -8.09
C THR A 68 5.40 15.14 -8.60
N PRO A 69 5.21 15.06 -9.93
CA PRO A 69 4.05 14.41 -10.52
C PRO A 69 3.84 13.01 -9.93
N GLY A 70 2.59 12.67 -9.65
CA GLY A 70 2.24 11.35 -9.12
C GLY A 70 2.22 11.28 -7.59
N SER A 71 2.51 12.38 -6.88
CA SER A 71 2.59 12.45 -5.41
C SER A 71 3.52 11.43 -4.75
N MET A 72 4.54 10.98 -5.50
CA MET A 72 5.55 10.00 -5.08
C MET A 72 6.97 10.60 -5.12
N PRO A 73 7.26 11.72 -4.42
CA PRO A 73 8.60 12.29 -4.42
C PRO A 73 9.59 11.28 -3.82
N PRO A 74 10.63 10.84 -4.55
CA PRO A 74 11.56 9.82 -4.05
C PRO A 74 12.50 10.38 -2.97
N ASP A 75 12.58 11.70 -2.86
CA ASP A 75 13.48 12.44 -1.98
C ASP A 75 12.74 13.27 -0.89
N SER A 76 11.48 12.93 -0.56
CA SER A 76 10.78 13.62 0.53
C SER A 76 11.32 13.25 1.91
N THR A 77 11.32 14.25 2.79
CA THR A 77 11.75 14.18 4.19
C THR A 77 10.64 14.61 5.16
N SER A 78 9.68 15.41 4.68
CA SER A 78 8.44 15.75 5.37
C SER A 78 7.22 15.29 4.58
N VAL A 79 6.15 14.88 5.28
CA VAL A 79 4.85 14.57 4.66
C VAL A 79 4.27 15.75 3.87
N ASP A 80 4.59 16.98 4.28
CA ASP A 80 4.08 18.19 3.60
C ASP A 80 4.63 18.31 2.16
N GLU A 81 5.74 17.64 1.85
CA GLU A 81 6.33 17.59 0.51
C GLU A 81 5.63 16.60 -0.43
N GLU A 82 4.76 15.75 0.10
CA GLU A 82 4.13 14.62 -0.60
C GLU A 82 2.77 14.98 -1.20
N GLY A 83 2.16 16.10 -0.79
CA GLY A 83 0.90 16.60 -1.34
C GLY A 83 -0.05 17.17 -0.31
N VAL A 84 -1.33 17.25 -0.68
CA VAL A 84 -2.39 17.82 0.17
C VAL A 84 -2.71 16.83 1.30
N LEU A 85 -2.41 17.22 2.54
CA LEU A 85 -2.77 16.48 3.74
C LEU A 85 -4.18 16.88 4.21
N ILE A 86 -5.04 15.88 4.37
CA ILE A 86 -6.45 15.99 4.76
C ILE A 86 -6.66 15.17 6.03
N ASP A 87 -6.78 15.86 7.17
CA ASP A 87 -7.03 15.23 8.46
C ASP A 87 -8.48 14.77 8.64
N ASP A 88 -9.43 15.69 8.42
CA ASP A 88 -10.88 15.44 8.49
C ASP A 88 -11.61 16.57 7.76
N PHE A 89 -12.15 16.28 6.58
CA PHE A 89 -12.92 17.23 5.78
C PHE A 89 -14.36 16.77 5.57
N LEU A 90 -15.33 17.63 5.87
CA LEU A 90 -16.74 17.42 5.51
C LEU A 90 -16.91 17.68 4.02
N LEU A 91 -17.03 16.59 3.25
CA LEU A 91 -17.13 16.60 1.79
C LEU A 91 -18.58 16.77 1.30
N VAL A 92 -19.53 16.10 1.96
CA VAL A 92 -20.96 16.26 1.70
C VAL A 92 -21.63 16.66 3.01
N ASP A 93 -22.41 17.72 2.99
CA ASP A 93 -23.17 18.24 4.12
C ASP A 93 -24.65 17.95 3.88
N GLN A 94 -25.18 16.94 4.57
CA GLN A 94 -26.58 16.52 4.47
C GLN A 94 -27.08 16.38 3.01
N GLY A 95 -26.30 15.68 2.17
CA GLY A 95 -26.60 15.46 0.75
C GLY A 95 -26.14 16.57 -0.21
N ARG A 96 -25.65 17.71 0.29
CA ARG A 96 -25.07 18.78 -0.54
C ARG A 96 -23.56 18.61 -0.66
N LEU A 97 -23.07 18.30 -1.86
CA LEU A 97 -21.64 18.27 -2.14
C LEU A 97 -21.02 19.66 -1.95
N ARG A 98 -19.95 19.72 -1.15
CA ARG A 98 -19.16 20.93 -0.91
C ARG A 98 -18.06 21.08 -1.95
N ASP A 99 -18.46 21.13 -3.22
CA ASP A 99 -17.58 21.09 -4.39
C ASP A 99 -16.54 22.24 -4.37
N GLY A 100 -17.00 23.48 -4.17
CA GLY A 100 -16.12 24.64 -4.11
C GLY A 100 -15.10 24.55 -2.98
N GLU A 101 -15.51 24.10 -1.80
CA GLU A 101 -14.61 23.93 -0.66
C GLU A 101 -13.63 22.77 -0.85
N ALA A 102 -14.07 21.67 -1.46
CA ALA A 102 -13.20 20.53 -1.79
C ALA A 102 -12.15 20.94 -2.83
N ARG A 103 -12.54 21.70 -3.87
CA ARG A 103 -11.60 22.28 -4.86
C ARG A 103 -10.59 23.19 -4.19
N ALA A 104 -11.04 24.08 -3.31
CA ALA A 104 -10.16 24.99 -2.59
C ALA A 104 -9.14 24.23 -1.72
N LEU A 105 -9.56 23.13 -1.07
CA LEU A 105 -8.67 22.27 -0.30
C LEU A 105 -7.62 21.60 -1.19
N MET A 106 -8.03 20.98 -2.30
CA MET A 106 -7.10 20.31 -3.22
C MET A 106 -6.14 21.29 -3.91
N ALA A 107 -6.55 22.56 -4.05
CA ALA A 107 -5.73 23.64 -4.57
C ALA A 107 -4.92 24.39 -3.48
N SER A 108 -4.91 23.89 -2.24
CA SER A 108 -4.22 24.54 -1.11
C SER A 108 -2.82 23.98 -0.86
N GLY A 109 -2.08 24.69 -0.01
CA GLY A 109 -0.74 24.29 0.41
C GLY A 109 0.36 24.68 -0.58
N PRO A 110 1.63 24.39 -0.23
CA PRO A 110 2.80 24.75 -1.04
C PRO A 110 2.90 23.94 -2.34
N TRP A 111 2.40 22.72 -2.36
CA TRP A 111 2.38 21.84 -3.54
C TRP A 111 0.98 21.26 -3.75
N PRO A 112 0.03 22.06 -4.29
CA PRO A 112 -1.35 21.64 -4.50
C PRO A 112 -1.47 20.54 -5.54
N SER A 113 -2.64 19.90 -5.60
CA SER A 113 -2.94 18.94 -6.66
C SER A 113 -2.86 19.56 -8.05
N ARG A 114 -2.24 18.83 -8.97
CA ARG A 114 -2.11 19.23 -10.38
C ARG A 114 -3.40 19.01 -11.17
N ASN A 115 -4.27 18.12 -10.71
CA ASN A 115 -5.49 17.74 -11.43
C ASN A 115 -6.69 17.59 -10.48
N VAL A 116 -7.16 18.73 -9.98
CA VAL A 116 -8.30 18.81 -9.05
C VAL A 116 -9.58 18.22 -9.66
N ASP A 117 -9.81 18.41 -10.97
CA ASP A 117 -10.99 17.85 -11.64
C ASP A 117 -11.00 16.31 -11.61
N GLN A 118 -9.85 15.68 -11.87
CA GLN A 118 -9.72 14.23 -11.71
C GLN A 118 -9.94 13.80 -10.26
N ASN A 119 -9.37 14.53 -9.30
CA ASN A 119 -9.56 14.19 -7.89
C ASN A 119 -11.04 14.23 -7.49
N LEU A 120 -11.80 15.23 -7.95
CA LEU A 120 -13.23 15.30 -7.65
C LEU A 120 -14.04 14.22 -8.37
N ALA A 121 -13.65 13.83 -9.59
CA ALA A 121 -14.28 12.71 -10.27
C ALA A 121 -14.09 11.39 -9.49
N ASP A 122 -12.88 11.15 -8.99
CA ASP A 122 -12.56 9.98 -8.15
C ASP A 122 -13.33 10.02 -6.82
N LEU A 123 -13.40 11.19 -6.16
CA LEU A 123 -14.19 11.38 -4.94
C LEU A 123 -15.69 11.15 -5.18
N ALA A 124 -16.23 11.58 -6.32
CA ALA A 124 -17.62 11.33 -6.68
C ALA A 124 -17.89 9.83 -6.83
N ALA A 125 -16.97 9.07 -7.42
CA ALA A 125 -17.06 7.61 -7.51
C ALA A 125 -17.02 6.96 -6.11
N GLN A 126 -16.15 7.43 -5.22
CA GLN A 126 -16.09 6.93 -3.84
C GLN A 126 -17.34 7.27 -3.01
N ILE A 127 -17.92 8.46 -3.18
CA ILE A 127 -19.21 8.83 -2.57
C ILE A 127 -20.30 7.88 -3.06
N ALA A 128 -20.39 7.62 -4.37
CA ALA A 128 -21.36 6.71 -4.95
C ALA A 128 -21.21 5.27 -4.41
N ALA A 129 -19.96 4.80 -4.25
CA ALA A 129 -19.67 3.50 -3.65
C ALA A 129 -20.12 3.42 -2.17
N CYS A 130 -19.86 4.46 -1.39
CA CYS A 130 -20.32 4.56 0.00
C CYS A 130 -21.86 4.58 0.06
N GLN A 131 -22.51 5.40 -0.78
CA GLN A 131 -23.98 5.47 -0.82
C GLN A 131 -24.58 4.10 -1.12
N ARG A 132 -24.02 3.38 -2.10
CA ARG A 132 -24.45 2.02 -2.43
C ARG A 132 -24.30 1.07 -1.24
N GLY A 133 -23.19 1.13 -0.51
CA GLY A 133 -22.97 0.34 0.70
C GLY A 133 -23.98 0.68 1.81
N ALA A 134 -24.29 1.96 2.00
CA ALA A 134 -25.27 2.43 2.98
C ALA A 134 -26.69 1.94 2.65
N ASP A 135 -27.08 2.01 1.37
CA ASP A 135 -28.40 1.55 0.91
C ASP A 135 -28.55 0.04 1.09
N GLU A 136 -27.50 -0.73 0.80
CA GLU A 136 -27.50 -2.18 0.97
C GLU A 136 -27.54 -2.60 2.45
N LEU A 137 -26.86 -1.88 3.34
CA LEU A 137 -26.98 -2.10 4.78
C LEU A 137 -28.40 -1.81 5.28
N LYS A 138 -29.01 -0.72 4.84
CA LYS A 138 -30.41 -0.38 5.19
C LYS A 138 -31.38 -1.44 4.68
N ARG A 139 -31.19 -1.92 3.45
CA ARG A 139 -32.00 -3.00 2.86
C ARG A 139 -31.88 -4.29 3.66
N MET A 140 -30.65 -4.68 4.02
CA MET A 140 -30.39 -5.86 4.83
C MET A 140 -31.02 -5.75 6.23
N VAL A 141 -30.96 -4.58 6.85
CA VAL A 141 -31.64 -4.34 8.14
C VAL A 141 -33.16 -4.39 8.00
N ALA A 142 -33.73 -3.85 6.92
CA ALA A 142 -35.17 -3.90 6.67
C ALA A 142 -35.68 -5.35 6.47
N GLU A 143 -34.86 -6.20 5.84
CA GLU A 143 -35.20 -7.60 5.57
C GLU A 143 -35.00 -8.52 6.78
N PHE A 144 -33.86 -8.41 7.46
CA PHE A 144 -33.45 -9.35 8.52
C PHE A 144 -33.56 -8.80 9.94
N GLY A 145 -33.76 -7.49 10.08
CA GLY A 145 -33.75 -6.80 11.37
C GLY A 145 -32.34 -6.48 11.87
N ARG A 146 -32.21 -5.34 12.56
CA ARG A 146 -30.93 -4.85 13.09
C ARG A 146 -30.20 -5.87 13.98
N PRO A 147 -30.86 -6.54 14.96
CA PRO A 147 -30.16 -7.48 15.83
C PRO A 147 -29.52 -8.65 15.08
N VAL A 148 -30.15 -9.12 14.00
CA VAL A 148 -29.62 -10.23 13.18
C VAL A 148 -28.39 -9.75 12.41
N VAL A 149 -28.46 -8.58 11.78
CA VAL A 149 -27.33 -8.01 11.04
C VAL A 149 -26.12 -7.81 11.96
N GLU A 150 -26.31 -7.20 13.12
CA GLU A 150 -25.23 -6.96 14.10
C GLU A 150 -24.64 -8.29 14.62
N ALA A 151 -25.46 -9.31 14.86
CA ALA A 151 -24.99 -10.64 15.26
C ALA A 151 -24.11 -11.28 14.18
N TYR A 152 -24.53 -11.24 12.91
CA TYR A 152 -23.74 -11.80 11.81
C TYR A 152 -22.44 -11.02 11.55
N MET A 153 -22.42 -9.69 11.75
CA MET A 153 -21.17 -8.92 11.74
C MET A 153 -20.20 -9.40 12.83
N GLY A 154 -20.71 -9.79 14.00
CA GLY A 154 -19.93 -10.42 15.07
C GLY A 154 -19.41 -11.80 14.65
N HIS A 155 -20.31 -12.70 14.20
CA HIS A 155 -19.95 -14.06 13.79
C HIS A 155 -18.90 -14.09 12.67
N VAL A 156 -18.93 -13.15 11.73
CA VAL A 156 -17.92 -13.02 10.68
C VAL A 156 -16.53 -12.72 11.25
N GLN A 157 -16.45 -11.89 12.31
CA GLN A 157 -15.19 -11.60 12.99
C GLN A 157 -14.73 -12.79 13.86
N ASP A 158 -15.65 -13.42 14.59
CA ASP A 158 -15.33 -14.57 15.45
C ASP A 158 -14.83 -15.76 14.62
N ASN A 159 -15.41 -15.99 13.44
CA ASN A 159 -14.94 -17.03 12.51
C ASN A 159 -13.53 -16.73 11.97
N ALA A 160 -13.24 -15.46 11.66
CA ALA A 160 -11.91 -15.06 11.22
C ALA A 160 -10.86 -15.21 12.34
N GLU A 161 -11.22 -14.87 13.58
CA GLU A 161 -10.38 -15.12 14.75
C GLU A 161 -10.06 -16.61 14.91
N GLU A 162 -11.08 -17.47 14.93
CA GLU A 162 -10.89 -18.91 15.13
C GLU A 162 -10.07 -19.55 13.99
N ALA A 163 -10.26 -19.08 12.74
CA ALA A 163 -9.44 -19.55 11.62
C ALA A 163 -7.96 -19.20 11.78
N VAL A 164 -7.63 -17.98 12.24
CA VAL A 164 -6.24 -17.61 12.56
C VAL A 164 -5.71 -18.42 13.74
N ARG A 165 -6.49 -18.61 14.81
CA ARG A 165 -6.07 -19.44 15.97
C ARG A 165 -5.68 -20.86 15.57
N ARG A 166 -6.45 -21.47 14.65
CA ARG A 166 -6.13 -22.80 14.10
C ARG A 166 -4.82 -22.77 13.31
N ALA A 167 -4.62 -21.78 12.45
CA ALA A 167 -3.38 -21.65 11.68
C ALA A 167 -2.15 -21.43 12.57
N LEU A 168 -2.25 -20.58 13.61
CA LEU A 168 -1.16 -20.34 14.57
C LEU A 168 -0.68 -21.62 15.25
N SER A 169 -1.59 -22.57 15.52
CA SER A 169 -1.25 -23.83 16.20
C SER A 169 -0.32 -24.74 15.39
N ALA A 170 -0.23 -24.53 14.06
CA ALA A 170 0.65 -25.30 13.17
C ALA A 170 1.99 -24.61 12.89
N LEU A 171 2.16 -23.36 13.32
CA LEU A 171 3.35 -22.55 13.06
C LEU A 171 4.36 -22.69 14.20
N LYS A 172 5.60 -22.28 13.92
CA LYS A 172 6.68 -22.24 14.90
C LYS A 172 7.07 -20.79 15.17
N SER A 173 7.47 -20.51 16.41
CA SER A 173 8.12 -19.25 16.74
C SER A 173 9.39 -19.07 15.93
N GLY A 174 9.72 -17.82 15.62
CA GLY A 174 10.89 -17.49 14.83
C GLY A 174 11.20 -16.01 14.86
N ALA A 175 12.33 -15.65 14.29
CA ALA A 175 12.75 -14.26 14.20
C ALA A 175 13.48 -14.04 12.88
N ALA A 176 13.36 -12.83 12.35
CA ALA A 176 14.07 -12.42 11.16
C ALA A 176 14.49 -10.95 11.24
N GLU A 177 15.51 -10.63 10.48
CA GLU A 177 15.94 -9.28 10.20
C GLU A 177 16.08 -9.12 8.68
N ILE A 178 15.45 -8.10 8.13
CA ILE A 178 15.56 -7.73 6.72
C ILE A 178 16.22 -6.36 6.63
N GLU A 179 17.28 -6.26 5.81
CA GLU A 179 17.89 -4.99 5.43
C GLU A 179 17.25 -4.46 4.14
N MET A 180 16.98 -3.16 4.11
CA MET A 180 16.51 -2.41 2.95
C MET A 180 17.66 -1.70 2.25
N ASP A 181 17.48 -1.28 0.99
CA ASP A 181 18.55 -0.64 0.21
C ASP A 181 19.14 0.61 0.87
N ASP A 182 18.35 1.38 1.63
CA ASP A 182 18.80 2.57 2.36
C ASP A 182 19.55 2.27 3.68
N GLY A 183 19.72 0.98 4.01
CA GLY A 183 20.38 0.50 5.21
C GLY A 183 19.47 0.38 6.43
N ALA A 184 18.18 0.72 6.32
CA ALA A 184 17.22 0.45 7.38
C ALA A 184 17.06 -1.07 7.59
N ARG A 185 16.79 -1.45 8.84
CA ARG A 185 16.59 -2.83 9.27
C ARG A 185 15.22 -2.98 9.92
N ILE A 186 14.44 -3.92 9.41
CA ILE A 186 13.19 -4.36 10.01
C ILE A 186 13.47 -5.66 10.75
N ARG A 187 13.24 -5.65 12.06
CA ARG A 187 13.37 -6.83 12.92
C ARG A 187 12.01 -7.27 13.37
N VAL A 188 11.75 -8.56 13.32
CA VAL A 188 10.53 -9.14 13.87
C VAL A 188 10.83 -10.43 14.59
N ARG A 189 10.25 -10.59 15.78
CA ARG A 189 10.14 -11.86 16.50
C ARG A 189 8.68 -12.25 16.56
N ILE A 190 8.38 -13.51 16.25
CA ILE A 190 7.05 -14.09 16.34
C ILE A 190 7.12 -15.16 17.42
N ASP A 191 6.45 -14.92 18.54
CA ASP A 191 6.33 -15.85 19.66
C ASP A 191 4.94 -16.47 19.64
N ILE A 192 4.86 -17.78 19.39
CA ILE A 192 3.60 -18.51 19.29
C ILE A 192 3.34 -19.28 20.59
N ASP A 193 2.17 -19.05 21.18
CA ASP A 193 1.64 -19.86 22.27
C ASP A 193 0.63 -20.86 21.68
N ALA A 194 1.04 -22.13 21.59
CA ALA A 194 0.21 -23.19 21.05
C ALA A 194 -0.95 -23.58 21.97
N GLU A 195 -0.83 -23.38 23.29
CA GLU A 195 -1.89 -23.71 24.25
C GLU A 195 -2.98 -22.63 24.23
N ALA A 196 -2.59 -21.36 24.29
CA ALA A 196 -3.50 -20.22 24.18
C ALA A 196 -3.97 -19.95 22.74
N ARG A 197 -3.34 -20.59 21.74
CA ARG A 197 -3.55 -20.39 20.30
C ARG A 197 -3.47 -18.90 19.94
N SER A 198 -2.41 -18.25 20.38
CA SER A 198 -2.16 -16.81 20.22
C SER A 198 -0.71 -16.55 19.81
N ALA A 199 -0.43 -15.35 19.31
CA ALA A 199 0.93 -14.95 18.98
C ALA A 199 1.25 -13.52 19.43
N VAL A 200 2.50 -13.30 19.83
CA VAL A 200 3.08 -11.96 19.98
C VAL A 200 3.98 -11.71 18.78
N ILE A 201 3.71 -10.65 18.04
CA ILE A 201 4.53 -10.19 16.91
C ILE A 201 5.22 -8.91 17.35
N ASP A 202 6.51 -9.01 17.58
CA ASP A 202 7.34 -7.97 18.21
C ASP A 202 8.34 -7.39 17.20
N PHE A 203 8.13 -6.12 16.84
CA PHE A 203 9.01 -5.36 15.95
C PHE A 203 10.13 -4.60 16.69
N THR A 204 10.35 -4.89 17.99
CA THR A 204 11.41 -4.27 18.78
C THR A 204 12.79 -4.48 18.16
N GLY A 205 13.56 -3.39 18.07
CA GLY A 205 14.87 -3.36 17.42
C GLY A 205 14.82 -3.03 15.92
N THR A 206 13.62 -2.87 15.33
CA THR A 206 13.47 -2.20 14.03
C THR A 206 14.05 -0.78 14.11
N SER A 207 14.62 -0.33 12.99
CA SER A 207 15.27 0.98 12.89
C SER A 207 14.37 2.13 13.33
N ASP A 208 15.00 3.13 13.94
CA ASP A 208 14.35 4.39 14.27
C ASP A 208 13.79 5.08 13.01
N GLN A 209 12.86 6.02 13.22
CA GLN A 209 12.32 6.87 12.17
C GLN A 209 13.44 7.41 11.28
N ARG A 210 13.27 7.24 9.98
CA ARG A 210 14.24 7.61 8.95
C ARG A 210 14.09 9.09 8.58
N PRO A 211 15.19 9.77 8.22
CA PRO A 211 15.16 11.14 7.69
C PRO A 211 14.77 11.16 6.19
N ASN A 212 13.92 10.23 5.76
CA ASN A 212 13.47 10.04 4.38
C ASN A 212 12.01 9.54 4.37
N ASN A 213 11.50 9.11 3.24
CA ASN A 213 10.10 8.71 3.05
C ASN A 213 9.80 7.22 3.26
N PHE A 214 10.78 6.41 3.67
CA PHE A 214 10.61 4.97 3.98
C PHE A 214 10.05 4.73 5.38
N ASN A 215 9.32 5.70 5.94
CA ASN A 215 8.59 5.48 7.18
C ASN A 215 7.18 4.98 6.87
N ALA A 216 6.79 3.86 7.47
CA ALA A 216 5.44 3.29 7.37
C ALA A 216 4.60 3.67 8.60
N PRO A 217 3.45 4.33 8.43
CA PRO A 217 2.49 4.53 9.52
C PRO A 217 2.08 3.19 10.14
N SER A 218 1.73 3.17 11.42
CA SER A 218 1.39 1.91 12.11
C SER A 218 0.20 1.16 11.51
N SER A 219 -0.67 1.86 10.78
CA SER A 219 -1.76 1.28 9.98
C SER A 219 -1.22 0.31 8.92
N ILE A 220 -0.08 0.61 8.31
CA ILE A 220 0.61 -0.25 7.32
C ILE A 220 1.15 -1.51 7.97
N THR A 221 1.88 -1.38 9.08
CA THR A 221 2.44 -2.54 9.81
C THR A 221 1.34 -3.50 10.24
N ARG A 222 0.21 -2.95 10.72
CA ARG A 222 -0.98 -3.74 11.06
C ARG A 222 -1.60 -4.43 9.83
N ALA A 223 -1.73 -3.72 8.71
CA ALA A 223 -2.28 -4.27 7.47
C ALA A 223 -1.39 -5.38 6.87
N ALA A 224 -0.07 -5.18 6.86
CA ALA A 224 0.91 -6.18 6.42
C ALA A 224 0.85 -7.45 7.29
N THR A 225 0.75 -7.28 8.62
CA THR A 225 0.57 -8.38 9.57
C THR A 225 -0.72 -9.15 9.31
N LEU A 226 -1.84 -8.42 9.15
CA LEU A 226 -3.14 -9.00 8.83
C LEU A 226 -3.11 -9.78 7.51
N TYR A 227 -2.45 -9.25 6.48
CA TYR A 227 -2.26 -9.92 5.21
C TYR A 227 -1.52 -11.25 5.36
N VAL A 228 -0.36 -11.27 6.05
CA VAL A 228 0.41 -12.50 6.27
C VAL A 228 -0.40 -13.53 7.05
N LEU A 229 -1.11 -13.13 8.10
CA LEU A 229 -1.96 -14.07 8.83
C LEU A 229 -3.07 -14.65 7.94
N ARG A 230 -3.66 -13.83 7.05
CA ARG A 230 -4.69 -14.30 6.13
C ARG A 230 -4.15 -15.29 5.10
N THR A 231 -2.95 -15.09 4.56
CA THR A 231 -2.37 -15.98 3.54
C THR A 231 -1.95 -17.33 4.10
N LEU A 232 -1.73 -17.43 5.42
CA LEU A 232 -1.45 -18.70 6.10
C LEU A 232 -2.72 -19.54 6.35
N VAL A 233 -3.90 -18.95 6.20
CA VAL A 233 -5.19 -19.63 6.38
C VAL A 233 -5.68 -20.18 5.04
N ASP A 234 -5.62 -21.51 4.89
CA ASP A 234 -6.21 -22.26 3.76
C ASP A 234 -7.72 -22.49 3.95
N ASP A 235 -8.46 -21.38 4.12
CA ASP A 235 -9.91 -21.37 4.27
C ASP A 235 -10.49 -20.10 3.63
N ALA A 236 -11.74 -20.16 3.18
CA ALA A 236 -12.44 -19.06 2.54
C ALA A 236 -13.00 -18.06 3.58
N ILE A 237 -12.13 -17.51 4.43
CA ILE A 237 -12.52 -16.48 5.40
C ILE A 237 -12.44 -15.06 4.80
N PRO A 238 -13.37 -14.16 5.13
CA PRO A 238 -13.28 -12.76 4.74
C PRO A 238 -12.17 -12.04 5.51
N LEU A 239 -11.49 -11.11 4.85
CA LEU A 239 -10.47 -10.28 5.49
C LEU A 239 -11.12 -9.25 6.41
N ASN A 240 -10.92 -9.38 7.72
CA ASN A 240 -11.45 -8.45 8.71
C ASN A 240 -10.59 -8.41 9.99
N ASP A 241 -10.94 -7.50 10.91
CA ASP A 241 -10.20 -7.26 12.16
C ASP A 241 -10.19 -8.44 13.14
N GLY A 242 -11.10 -9.41 12.99
CA GLY A 242 -11.12 -10.65 13.77
C GLY A 242 -9.81 -11.43 13.68
N CYS A 243 -9.15 -11.41 12.51
CA CYS A 243 -7.86 -12.08 12.29
C CYS A 243 -6.73 -11.59 13.23
N LEU A 244 -6.86 -10.39 13.81
CA LEU A 244 -5.85 -9.82 14.71
C LEU A 244 -6.20 -9.98 16.19
N ARG A 245 -7.40 -10.46 16.55
CA ARG A 245 -7.82 -10.58 17.97
C ARG A 245 -6.97 -11.57 18.77
N ALA A 246 -6.42 -12.59 18.10
CA ALA A 246 -5.53 -13.57 18.71
C ALA A 246 -4.04 -13.15 18.68
N VAL A 247 -3.74 -11.93 18.23
CA VAL A 247 -2.37 -11.46 18.00
C VAL A 247 -2.11 -10.15 18.72
N GLU A 248 -1.10 -10.16 19.58
CA GLU A 248 -0.53 -8.93 20.14
C GLU A 248 0.53 -8.39 19.17
N LEU A 249 0.38 -7.14 18.75
CA LEU A 249 1.30 -6.48 17.82
C LEU A 249 2.06 -5.37 18.55
N ILE A 250 3.37 -5.57 18.75
CA ILE A 250 4.25 -4.62 19.42
C ILE A 250 5.05 -3.87 18.34
N VAL A 251 4.76 -2.57 18.17
CA VAL A 251 5.50 -1.68 17.27
C VAL A 251 6.10 -0.52 18.06
N PRO A 252 7.43 -0.40 18.15
CA PRO A 252 8.08 0.64 18.93
C PRO A 252 7.72 2.04 18.43
N GLU A 253 7.36 2.93 19.34
CA GLU A 253 7.02 4.31 18.99
C GLU A 253 8.25 5.12 18.59
N GLY A 254 8.15 5.86 17.49
CA GLY A 254 9.30 6.59 16.92
C GLY A 254 10.21 5.71 16.07
N SER A 255 9.88 4.43 15.86
CA SER A 255 10.49 3.61 14.81
C SER A 255 9.98 4.01 13.43
N MET A 256 10.67 3.55 12.38
CA MET A 256 10.20 3.72 11.01
C MET A 256 8.83 3.07 10.74
N LEU A 257 8.37 2.16 11.60
CA LEU A 257 7.06 1.48 11.49
C LEU A 257 5.95 2.12 12.36
N LYS A 258 6.31 3.17 13.12
CA LYS A 258 5.39 4.02 13.87
C LYS A 258 5.99 5.43 13.98
N PRO A 259 6.16 6.12 12.83
CA PRO A 259 6.75 7.45 12.77
C PRO A 259 5.85 8.50 13.42
N ARG A 260 6.46 9.63 13.76
CA ARG A 260 5.80 10.82 14.27
C ARG A 260 5.72 11.87 13.18
N TYR A 261 4.63 12.64 13.17
CA TYR A 261 4.53 13.85 12.34
C TYR A 261 5.73 14.77 12.62
N PRO A 262 6.38 15.36 11.59
CA PRO A 262 5.97 15.43 10.18
C PRO A 262 6.72 14.48 9.23
N ALA A 263 7.18 13.30 9.66
CA ALA A 263 7.96 12.40 8.80
C ALA A 263 7.32 12.16 7.41
N ALA A 264 8.13 12.10 6.36
CA ALA A 264 7.69 11.60 5.07
C ALA A 264 7.34 10.11 5.13
N VAL A 265 6.29 9.67 4.44
CA VAL A 265 5.75 8.31 4.55
C VAL A 265 5.35 7.66 3.23
N VAL A 266 5.50 8.34 2.09
CA VAL A 266 4.97 7.82 0.83
C VAL A 266 5.57 6.45 0.46
N ALA A 267 6.87 6.23 0.70
CA ALA A 267 7.52 4.93 0.48
C ALA A 267 7.19 3.90 1.57
N GLY A 268 6.58 4.32 2.67
CA GLY A 268 6.08 3.46 3.74
C GLY A 268 5.03 2.48 3.26
N ASN A 269 4.00 2.99 2.57
CA ASN A 269 2.89 2.17 2.06
C ASN A 269 3.34 1.22 0.95
N VAL A 270 4.31 1.63 0.14
CA VAL A 270 4.67 0.90 -1.08
C VAL A 270 5.92 0.04 -0.95
N GLU A 271 7.00 0.52 -0.34
CA GLU A 271 8.26 -0.22 -0.26
C GLU A 271 8.49 -0.85 1.12
N THR A 272 8.23 -0.09 2.18
CA THR A 272 8.47 -0.57 3.56
C THR A 272 7.48 -1.67 3.93
N SER A 273 6.24 -1.57 3.46
CA SER A 273 5.20 -2.60 3.64
C SER A 273 5.63 -3.95 3.05
N GLN A 274 6.26 -3.96 1.87
CA GLN A 274 6.82 -5.16 1.24
C GLN A 274 7.91 -5.78 2.14
N ALA A 275 8.82 -4.95 2.65
CA ALA A 275 9.88 -5.42 3.54
C ALA A 275 9.34 -5.94 4.89
N VAL A 276 8.25 -5.39 5.43
CA VAL A 276 7.56 -5.93 6.61
C VAL A 276 6.99 -7.32 6.31
N VAL A 277 6.34 -7.50 5.16
CA VAL A 277 5.80 -8.81 4.75
C VAL A 277 6.93 -9.83 4.58
N ASP A 278 8.03 -9.45 3.91
CA ASP A 278 9.21 -10.31 3.76
C ASP A 278 9.79 -10.71 5.13
N ALA A 279 9.88 -9.78 6.08
CA ALA A 279 10.39 -10.06 7.43
C ALA A 279 9.48 -11.05 8.19
N LEU A 280 8.17 -10.88 8.08
CA LEU A 280 7.19 -11.79 8.70
C LEU A 280 7.29 -13.20 8.11
N TYR A 281 7.34 -13.34 6.78
CA TYR A 281 7.49 -14.65 6.15
C TYR A 281 8.85 -15.29 6.43
N ALA A 282 9.92 -14.51 6.45
CA ALA A 282 11.25 -14.99 6.81
C ALA A 282 11.30 -15.51 8.24
N ALA A 283 10.65 -14.82 9.19
CA ALA A 283 10.56 -15.27 10.58
C ALA A 283 9.78 -16.58 10.71
N LEU A 284 8.74 -16.78 9.89
CA LEU A 284 7.97 -18.03 9.83
C LEU A 284 8.69 -19.15 9.08
N GLY A 285 9.58 -18.81 8.14
CA GLY A 285 10.35 -19.76 7.32
C GLY A 285 9.51 -20.57 6.34
N VAL A 286 8.35 -20.05 5.90
CA VAL A 286 7.36 -20.80 5.11
C VAL A 286 7.45 -20.59 3.60
N VAL A 287 8.08 -19.51 3.15
CA VAL A 287 8.22 -19.13 1.74
C VAL A 287 9.47 -18.27 1.55
N ALA A 288 10.10 -18.33 0.37
CA ALA A 288 11.17 -17.42 0.00
C ALA A 288 10.62 -16.00 -0.26
N SER A 289 11.50 -14.99 -0.26
CA SER A 289 11.07 -13.62 -0.55
C SER A 289 10.61 -13.48 -2.00
N SER A 290 9.50 -12.78 -2.22
CA SER A 290 9.15 -12.29 -3.56
C SER A 290 10.01 -11.08 -3.94
N GLN A 291 9.73 -10.42 -5.06
CA GLN A 291 10.49 -9.26 -5.51
C GLN A 291 10.69 -8.16 -4.45
N GLY A 292 9.84 -8.06 -3.42
CA GLY A 292 10.07 -7.21 -2.23
C GLY A 292 10.06 -5.70 -2.50
N THR A 293 9.43 -5.27 -3.60
CA THR A 293 9.32 -3.88 -4.07
C THR A 293 8.06 -3.76 -4.92
N MET A 294 7.42 -2.59 -4.96
CA MET A 294 6.33 -2.33 -5.92
C MET A 294 6.82 -1.71 -7.23
N ASN A 295 8.08 -1.24 -7.25
CA ASN A 295 8.68 -0.57 -8.40
C ASN A 295 7.82 0.62 -8.85
N ASN A 296 7.52 1.53 -7.93
CA ASN A 296 6.63 2.66 -8.21
C ASN A 296 7.29 3.57 -9.23
N PHE A 297 6.76 3.52 -10.45
CA PHE A 297 7.21 4.38 -11.52
C PHE A 297 6.17 5.47 -11.72
N THR A 298 6.59 6.70 -11.50
CA THR A 298 5.80 7.88 -11.82
C THR A 298 6.49 8.71 -12.86
N PHE A 299 5.69 9.37 -13.68
CA PHE A 299 6.19 10.43 -14.52
C PHE A 299 5.10 11.42 -14.84
N GLY A 300 5.50 12.61 -15.26
CA GLY A 300 4.57 13.61 -15.71
C GLY A 300 5.16 14.99 -15.85
N ASP A 301 4.24 15.93 -16.01
CA ASP A 301 4.45 17.37 -16.09
C ASP A 301 3.31 18.08 -15.33
N ASP A 302 3.12 19.38 -15.54
CA ASP A 302 2.05 20.15 -14.89
C ASP A 302 0.63 19.73 -15.35
N ARG A 303 0.50 19.02 -16.48
CA ARG A 303 -0.77 18.68 -17.13
C ARG A 303 -1.10 17.19 -17.09
N ARG A 304 -0.11 16.31 -17.08
CA ARG A 304 -0.27 14.85 -17.11
C ARG A 304 0.52 14.23 -15.98
N GLN A 305 -0.11 13.32 -15.24
CA GLN A 305 0.51 12.57 -14.15
C GLN A 305 0.19 11.10 -14.34
N TYR A 306 1.23 10.27 -14.37
CA TYR A 306 1.14 8.84 -14.48
C TYR A 306 1.76 8.18 -13.24
N TYR A 307 1.10 7.12 -12.78
CA TYR A 307 1.55 6.28 -11.68
C TYR A 307 1.29 4.81 -12.06
N GLU A 308 2.30 3.97 -11.91
CA GLU A 308 2.17 2.52 -12.00
C GLU A 308 3.04 1.81 -10.96
N THR A 309 2.59 0.61 -10.58
CA THR A 309 3.43 -0.40 -9.91
C THR A 309 3.80 -1.46 -10.93
N ILE A 310 5.04 -1.93 -10.92
CA ILE A 310 5.55 -2.88 -11.91
C ILE A 310 5.77 -4.23 -11.24
N ALA A 311 5.22 -5.28 -11.85
CA ALA A 311 5.31 -6.66 -11.39
C ALA A 311 6.74 -7.22 -11.37
N GLY A 312 6.94 -8.36 -10.73
CA GLY A 312 8.23 -9.04 -10.67
C GLY A 312 8.08 -10.51 -10.33
N GLY A 313 9.14 -11.14 -9.84
CA GLY A 313 9.11 -12.55 -9.48
C GLY A 313 8.48 -12.80 -8.10
N SER A 314 7.65 -13.84 -7.97
CA SER A 314 7.20 -14.31 -6.66
C SER A 314 8.20 -15.30 -6.05
N GLY A 315 8.26 -15.35 -4.72
CA GLY A 315 9.08 -16.32 -4.00
C GLY A 315 8.56 -17.75 -4.17
N ALA A 316 9.48 -18.72 -4.22
CA ALA A 316 9.15 -20.13 -4.22
C ALA A 316 8.84 -20.65 -2.80
N GLY A 317 8.20 -21.81 -2.71
CA GLY A 317 7.91 -22.45 -1.43
C GLY A 317 7.85 -23.97 -1.52
N PRO A 318 7.56 -24.65 -0.40
CA PRO A 318 7.58 -26.11 -0.35
C PRO A 318 6.46 -26.69 -1.21
N GLY A 319 6.82 -27.19 -2.40
CA GLY A 319 5.86 -27.82 -3.33
C GLY A 319 5.47 -26.95 -4.53
N PHE A 320 6.01 -25.73 -4.66
CA PHE A 320 5.64 -24.83 -5.74
C PHE A 320 6.77 -23.88 -6.16
N GLU A 321 6.87 -23.68 -7.47
CA GLU A 321 7.70 -22.66 -8.12
C GLU A 321 7.13 -21.26 -7.88
N GLY A 322 7.99 -20.24 -7.92
CA GLY A 322 7.54 -18.86 -8.02
C GLY A 322 6.92 -18.56 -9.39
N ALA A 323 5.97 -17.63 -9.42
CA ALA A 323 5.36 -17.14 -10.65
C ALA A 323 6.15 -15.95 -11.21
N ASP A 324 6.36 -15.96 -12.53
CA ASP A 324 7.01 -14.87 -13.26
C ASP A 324 6.08 -13.67 -13.43
N ALA A 325 6.63 -12.46 -13.37
CA ALA A 325 5.96 -11.23 -13.79
C ALA A 325 4.58 -10.98 -13.14
N VAL A 326 4.44 -11.28 -11.85
CA VAL A 326 3.20 -11.05 -11.08
C VAL A 326 3.35 -9.93 -10.04
N GLN A 327 2.23 -9.29 -9.72
CA GLN A 327 2.15 -8.44 -8.53
C GLN A 327 2.14 -9.33 -7.30
N THR A 328 2.90 -8.96 -6.27
CA THR A 328 3.09 -9.77 -5.07
C THR A 328 2.77 -8.95 -3.82
N HIS A 329 2.18 -9.63 -2.85
CA HIS A 329 1.92 -9.11 -1.50
C HIS A 329 1.13 -7.81 -1.49
N MET A 330 1.76 -6.69 -1.17
CA MET A 330 1.10 -5.39 -0.99
C MET A 330 0.66 -4.75 -2.33
N THR A 331 0.71 -5.49 -3.43
CA THR A 331 0.25 -5.08 -4.76
C THR A 331 -0.74 -6.08 -5.34
N ASN A 332 -1.81 -5.54 -5.94
CA ASN A 332 -2.84 -6.31 -6.63
C ASN A 332 -3.43 -5.56 -7.84
N SER A 333 -2.66 -4.60 -8.38
CA SER A 333 -3.06 -3.78 -9.51
C SER A 333 -2.98 -4.55 -10.84
N ARG A 334 -3.89 -4.23 -11.76
CA ARG A 334 -3.75 -4.63 -13.16
C ARG A 334 -2.84 -3.63 -13.87
N LEU A 335 -2.07 -4.11 -14.84
CA LEU A 335 -1.29 -3.26 -15.72
C LEU A 335 -2.22 -2.32 -16.51
N THR A 336 -1.75 -1.08 -16.76
CA THR A 336 -2.37 -0.22 -17.77
C THR A 336 -2.12 -0.81 -19.16
N ASP A 337 -3.17 -0.90 -19.97
CA ASP A 337 -3.05 -1.34 -21.36
C ASP A 337 -2.03 -0.45 -22.12
N PRO A 338 -1.06 -1.04 -22.85
CA PRO A 338 -0.06 -0.27 -23.60
C PRO A 338 -0.65 0.78 -24.54
N GLU A 339 -1.73 0.47 -25.25
CA GLU A 339 -2.35 1.42 -26.18
C GLU A 339 -3.02 2.57 -25.42
N VAL A 340 -3.60 2.29 -24.26
CA VAL A 340 -4.17 3.34 -23.39
C VAL A 340 -3.07 4.23 -22.81
N LEU A 341 -1.92 3.66 -22.44
CA LEU A 341 -0.76 4.41 -21.97
C LEU A 341 -0.25 5.37 -23.06
N GLU A 342 0.04 4.84 -24.26
CA GLU A 342 0.58 5.63 -25.38
C GLU A 342 -0.41 6.66 -25.94
N MET A 343 -1.73 6.38 -25.84
CA MET A 343 -2.75 7.33 -26.25
C MET A 343 -2.89 8.51 -25.27
N ARG A 344 -2.73 8.28 -23.97
CA ARG A 344 -2.98 9.28 -22.93
C ARG A 344 -1.75 10.10 -22.57
N PHE A 345 -0.56 9.54 -22.77
CA PHE A 345 0.71 10.12 -22.35
C PHE A 345 1.69 10.15 -23.52
N PRO A 346 2.55 11.19 -23.63
CA PRO A 346 3.55 11.32 -24.69
C PRO A 346 4.75 10.41 -24.40
N VAL A 347 4.49 9.11 -24.33
CA VAL A 347 5.49 8.06 -24.13
C VAL A 347 5.22 6.92 -25.10
N ARG A 348 6.23 6.08 -25.32
CA ARG A 348 6.12 4.83 -26.05
C ARG A 348 6.66 3.69 -25.22
N LEU A 349 5.88 2.61 -25.09
CA LEU A 349 6.33 1.40 -24.43
C LEU A 349 7.14 0.56 -25.44
N GLU A 350 8.46 0.60 -25.32
CA GLU A 350 9.34 -0.13 -26.24
C GLU A 350 9.49 -1.60 -25.88
N SER A 351 9.40 -1.92 -24.58
CA SER A 351 9.50 -3.29 -24.09
C SER A 351 8.74 -3.47 -22.79
N PHE A 352 8.02 -4.58 -22.69
CA PHE A 352 7.55 -5.14 -21.44
C PHE A 352 7.60 -6.66 -21.52
N ALA A 353 8.66 -7.25 -20.97
CA ALA A 353 8.97 -8.67 -21.15
C ALA A 353 9.45 -9.30 -19.84
N VAL A 354 9.33 -10.62 -19.72
CA VAL A 354 9.91 -11.38 -18.60
C VAL A 354 11.43 -11.25 -18.63
N ARG A 355 12.03 -11.03 -17.46
CA ARG A 355 13.48 -10.94 -17.26
C ARG A 355 14.03 -12.34 -16.96
N CYS A 356 14.15 -13.15 -18.01
CA CYS A 356 14.49 -14.56 -17.88
C CYS A 356 15.78 -14.79 -17.08
N GLY A 357 15.75 -15.71 -16.10
CA GLY A 357 16.90 -16.08 -15.28
C GLY A 357 17.23 -15.08 -14.17
N SER A 358 16.25 -14.30 -13.73
CA SER A 358 16.34 -13.43 -12.56
C SER A 358 15.82 -14.06 -11.27
N GLY A 359 15.04 -15.13 -11.34
CA GLY A 359 14.61 -15.94 -10.20
C GLY A 359 15.77 -16.68 -9.53
N GLY A 360 15.68 -16.85 -8.21
CA GLY A 360 16.66 -17.59 -7.41
C GLY A 360 16.53 -19.09 -7.63
N ALA A 361 17.67 -19.80 -7.66
CA ALA A 361 17.72 -21.25 -7.80
C ALA A 361 17.34 -21.97 -6.48
N GLY A 362 16.91 -23.21 -6.60
CA GLY A 362 16.63 -24.10 -5.47
C GLY A 362 15.91 -25.35 -5.99
N ARG A 363 15.48 -26.24 -5.09
CA ARG A 363 14.58 -27.32 -5.46
C ARG A 363 13.31 -26.80 -6.15
N TRP A 364 12.81 -25.67 -5.68
CA TRP A 364 11.80 -24.84 -6.32
C TRP A 364 12.43 -23.49 -6.65
N THR A 365 12.44 -23.12 -7.91
CA THR A 365 12.91 -21.86 -8.46
C THR A 365 11.95 -20.72 -8.15
N GLY A 366 12.50 -19.56 -7.80
CA GLY A 366 11.72 -18.33 -7.70
C GLY A 366 11.35 -17.79 -9.08
N GLY A 367 10.28 -16.99 -9.14
CA GLY A 367 9.81 -16.43 -10.40
C GLY A 367 10.74 -15.36 -10.95
N ASP A 368 10.70 -15.16 -12.26
CA ASP A 368 11.43 -14.11 -12.96
C ASP A 368 10.72 -12.75 -12.86
N GLY A 369 11.54 -11.69 -12.78
CA GLY A 369 11.11 -10.31 -12.88
C GLY A 369 10.69 -9.90 -14.28
N VAL A 370 10.65 -8.59 -14.53
CA VAL A 370 10.33 -8.01 -15.84
C VAL A 370 11.32 -6.93 -16.24
N VAL A 371 11.44 -6.71 -17.54
CA VAL A 371 12.10 -5.55 -18.13
C VAL A 371 11.01 -4.64 -18.69
N ARG A 372 10.94 -3.40 -18.20
CA ARG A 372 10.01 -2.37 -18.68
C ARG A 372 10.79 -1.18 -19.21
N LYS A 373 10.60 -0.85 -20.49
CA LYS A 373 11.30 0.24 -21.19
C LYS A 373 10.30 1.24 -21.77
N VAL A 374 10.33 2.47 -21.26
CA VAL A 374 9.40 3.54 -21.65
C VAL A 374 10.19 4.71 -22.22
N ARG A 375 10.02 5.01 -23.51
CA ARG A 375 10.62 6.18 -24.18
C ARG A 375 9.73 7.39 -24.04
N PHE A 376 10.32 8.52 -23.67
CA PHE A 376 9.65 9.80 -23.56
C PHE A 376 9.65 10.54 -24.90
N LEU A 377 8.49 11.05 -25.31
CA LEU A 377 8.31 11.79 -26.56
C LEU A 377 8.25 13.31 -26.31
N GLU A 378 7.99 13.73 -25.06
CA GLU A 378 8.06 15.11 -24.59
C GLU A 378 8.93 15.18 -23.32
N PRO A 379 9.52 16.34 -22.99
CA PRO A 379 10.22 16.53 -21.73
C PRO A 379 9.30 16.34 -20.52
N MET A 380 9.74 15.55 -19.55
CA MET A 380 8.95 15.22 -18.35
C MET A 380 9.85 15.01 -17.13
N THR A 381 9.24 15.00 -15.95
CA THR A 381 9.91 14.49 -14.74
C THR A 381 9.47 13.05 -14.52
N ALA A 382 10.44 12.13 -14.46
CA ALA A 382 10.23 10.75 -14.06
C ALA A 382 10.78 10.53 -12.64
N ALA A 383 10.13 9.67 -11.87
CA ALA A 383 10.63 9.20 -10.60
C ALA A 383 10.43 7.69 -10.46
N ILE A 384 11.40 7.06 -9.81
CA ILE A 384 11.33 5.68 -9.37
C ILE A 384 11.48 5.67 -7.87
N LEU A 385 10.53 5.03 -7.19
CA LEU A 385 10.58 4.74 -5.77
C LEU A 385 10.50 3.23 -5.61
N SER A 386 11.63 2.63 -5.25
CA SER A 386 11.78 1.18 -5.29
C SER A 386 12.86 0.68 -4.32
N ASN A 387 12.87 -0.62 -4.06
CA ASN A 387 13.84 -1.30 -3.19
C ASN A 387 14.48 -2.51 -3.92
N ARG A 388 15.34 -3.28 -3.25
CA ARG A 388 15.92 -4.51 -3.79
C ARG A 388 16.82 -4.33 -5.03
N ARG A 389 17.48 -3.18 -5.14
CA ARG A 389 18.56 -2.87 -6.11
C ARG A 389 19.94 -3.15 -5.52
N ARG A 390 20.08 -3.09 -4.19
CA ARG A 390 21.32 -3.40 -3.47
C ARG A 390 21.19 -4.70 -2.67
N VAL A 391 20.08 -4.90 -1.96
CA VAL A 391 19.82 -6.11 -1.17
C VAL A 391 18.85 -7.01 -1.94
N PRO A 392 19.29 -8.12 -2.54
CA PRO A 392 18.40 -8.97 -3.36
C PRO A 392 17.34 -9.69 -2.50
N PRO A 393 16.20 -10.07 -3.10
CA PRO A 393 15.25 -11.01 -2.49
C PRO A 393 15.94 -12.33 -2.11
N GLN A 394 15.72 -12.78 -0.88
CA GLN A 394 16.43 -13.95 -0.34
C GLN A 394 15.67 -15.25 -0.64
N GLY A 395 16.42 -16.32 -0.87
CA GLY A 395 15.88 -17.68 -0.88
C GLY A 395 15.56 -18.17 0.54
N ALA A 396 14.89 -19.31 0.62
CA ALA A 396 14.55 -19.96 1.89
C ALA A 396 14.83 -21.47 1.85
N GLY A 397 15.03 -22.08 3.02
CA GLY A 397 15.23 -23.53 3.13
C GLY A 397 16.43 -24.09 2.36
N GLY A 398 17.46 -23.27 2.09
CA GLY A 398 18.64 -23.64 1.29
C GLY A 398 18.64 -23.08 -0.14
N GLY A 399 17.53 -22.51 -0.61
CA GLY A 399 17.45 -21.88 -1.91
C GLY A 399 18.29 -20.60 -2.02
N GLU A 400 18.70 -20.26 -3.23
CA GLU A 400 19.51 -19.10 -3.56
C GLU A 400 18.67 -17.81 -3.66
N ALA A 401 19.34 -16.67 -3.45
CA ALA A 401 18.75 -15.35 -3.65
C ALA A 401 18.46 -15.08 -5.14
N ALA A 402 17.46 -14.24 -5.39
CA ALA A 402 17.13 -13.77 -6.73
C ALA A 402 18.14 -12.71 -7.21
N ALA A 403 18.10 -12.40 -8.50
CA ALA A 403 18.78 -11.22 -9.03
C ALA A 403 18.10 -9.93 -8.52
N ALA A 404 18.93 -8.98 -8.08
CA ALA A 404 18.48 -7.64 -7.72
C ALA A 404 17.91 -6.88 -8.94
N GLY A 405 17.03 -5.93 -8.67
CA GLY A 405 16.51 -5.01 -9.67
C GLY A 405 17.56 -3.99 -10.11
N ARG A 406 17.33 -3.33 -11.26
CA ARG A 406 18.19 -2.27 -11.80
C ARG A 406 17.34 -1.18 -12.44
N ASN A 407 17.79 0.06 -12.30
CA ASN A 407 17.14 1.23 -12.87
C ASN A 407 18.18 1.98 -13.73
N SER A 408 17.83 2.38 -14.94
CA SER A 408 18.70 3.20 -15.78
C SER A 408 17.92 4.07 -16.77
N VAL A 409 18.59 5.09 -17.31
CA VAL A 409 18.09 5.89 -18.43
C VAL A 409 19.01 5.72 -19.62
N ASP A 410 18.46 5.27 -20.74
CA ASP A 410 19.08 5.41 -22.05
C ASP A 410 18.84 6.84 -22.52
N ARG A 411 19.89 7.66 -22.55
CA ARG A 411 19.82 9.04 -23.01
C ARG A 411 19.78 9.10 -24.54
N ALA A 412 19.12 10.12 -25.08
CA ALA A 412 19.01 10.32 -26.53
C ALA A 412 20.37 10.51 -27.24
N ASP A 413 21.41 10.92 -26.52
CA ASP A 413 22.80 11.04 -27.01
C ASP A 413 23.56 9.70 -27.06
N GLY A 414 22.93 8.60 -26.63
CA GLY A 414 23.49 7.26 -26.57
C GLY A 414 24.21 6.92 -25.26
N SER A 415 24.30 7.85 -24.32
CA SER A 415 24.82 7.55 -22.97
C SER A 415 23.81 6.77 -22.13
N VAL A 416 24.30 6.02 -21.15
CA VAL A 416 23.46 5.28 -20.19
C VAL A 416 23.74 5.80 -18.79
N GLU A 417 22.71 6.30 -18.13
CA GLU A 417 22.77 6.75 -16.74
C GLU A 417 22.21 5.65 -15.83
N THR A 418 23.04 5.10 -14.95
CA THR A 418 22.56 4.16 -13.93
C THR A 418 21.97 4.93 -12.76
N LEU A 419 20.79 4.52 -12.32
CA LEU A 419 20.08 5.13 -11.20
C LEU A 419 20.16 4.25 -9.95
N ALA A 420 20.02 4.89 -8.79
CA ALA A 420 19.86 4.18 -7.52
C ALA A 420 18.47 3.51 -7.42
N SER A 421 18.20 2.89 -6.27
CA SER A 421 16.87 2.32 -5.95
C SER A 421 15.77 3.39 -5.99
N THR A 422 16.09 4.60 -5.59
CA THR A 422 15.20 5.76 -5.68
C THR A 422 15.86 6.87 -6.49
N ALA A 423 15.15 7.44 -7.46
CA ALA A 423 15.69 8.52 -8.26
C ALA A 423 14.57 9.42 -8.82
N LYS A 424 14.91 10.70 -9.01
CA LYS A 424 14.13 11.68 -9.76
C LYS A 424 14.97 12.17 -10.91
N VAL A 425 14.43 12.10 -12.13
CA VAL A 425 15.18 12.37 -13.35
C VAL A 425 14.37 13.26 -14.28
N ALA A 426 15.02 14.29 -14.81
CA ALA A 426 14.48 15.04 -15.93
C ALA A 426 14.71 14.25 -17.22
N MET A 427 13.63 13.86 -17.88
CA MET A 427 13.62 13.14 -19.14
C MET A 427 13.53 14.14 -20.28
N GLN A 428 14.36 13.98 -21.30
CA GLN A 428 14.26 14.72 -22.55
C GLN A 428 13.52 13.90 -23.61
N THR A 429 13.04 14.56 -24.67
CA THR A 429 12.51 13.85 -25.83
C THR A 429 13.55 12.88 -26.38
N GLY A 430 13.18 11.61 -26.49
CA GLY A 430 14.06 10.55 -26.94
C GLY A 430 14.77 9.81 -25.81
N ASP A 431 14.74 10.26 -24.55
CA ASP A 431 15.25 9.47 -23.44
C ASP A 431 14.32 8.28 -23.14
N ALA A 432 14.87 7.16 -22.66
CA ALA A 432 14.08 6.00 -22.24
C ALA A 432 14.43 5.52 -20.83
N MET A 433 13.41 5.45 -19.96
CA MET A 433 13.54 4.83 -18.65
C MET A 433 13.49 3.31 -18.79
N ILE A 434 14.46 2.62 -18.21
CA ILE A 434 14.52 1.16 -18.15
C ILE A 434 14.46 0.73 -16.69
N ILE A 435 13.51 -0.15 -16.40
CA ILE A 435 13.33 -0.78 -15.08
C ILE A 435 13.41 -2.28 -15.28
N GLU A 436 14.45 -2.88 -14.71
CA GLU A 436 14.59 -4.32 -14.54
C GLU A 436 14.15 -4.65 -13.11
N THR A 437 13.02 -5.32 -12.94
CA THR A 437 12.53 -5.68 -11.60
C THR A 437 13.27 -6.90 -11.05
N PRO A 438 13.30 -7.06 -9.71
CA PRO A 438 13.87 -8.26 -9.09
C PRO A 438 13.07 -9.52 -9.43
N GLY A 439 13.75 -10.67 -9.39
CA GLY A 439 13.09 -11.98 -9.32
C GLY A 439 12.61 -12.31 -7.90
N GLY A 440 12.05 -13.50 -7.72
CA GLY A 440 11.77 -14.09 -6.40
C GLY A 440 12.86 -15.07 -5.97
N GLY A 441 13.05 -15.26 -4.67
CA GLY A 441 14.02 -16.21 -4.13
C GLY A 441 13.61 -17.67 -4.35
N GLY A 442 14.59 -18.56 -4.46
CA GLY A 442 14.37 -20.00 -4.57
C GLY A 442 14.10 -20.65 -3.20
N PHE A 443 13.61 -21.89 -3.22
CA PHE A 443 13.29 -22.67 -2.02
C PHE A 443 13.87 -24.08 -2.08
N GLY A 444 14.56 -24.49 -1.02
CA GLY A 444 15.18 -25.82 -0.91
C GLY A 444 16.56 -25.88 -1.58
N GLU A 445 17.42 -26.77 -1.07
CA GLU A 445 18.73 -27.09 -1.67
C GLU A 445 18.66 -27.64 -3.09
#